data_AF-A0A432JFZ8-F1
#
_entry.id   AF-A0A432JFZ8-F1
#
_cell.length_a   1.000
_cell.length_b   1.000
_cell.length_c   1.000
_cell.angle_alpha   90.00
_cell.angle_beta   90.00
_cell.angle_gamma   90.00
#
_symmetry.space_group_name_H-M   'P 1'
#
loop_
_entity.id
_entity.type
_entity.pdbx_description
1 polymer ?
#
loop_
_entity_poly.entity_id
_entity_poly.type
_entity_poly.pdbx_seq_one_letter_code
_entity_poly.pdbx_strand_id
1 'polypeptide(L)'
;MFKATEGMVLPTTMTGSYPKPNWYTEGLRGRAFKTALGDTLFREQYLDAVATVITDQEMAGLDILTDGDSRFDLEVGGKSWFFYVL
;
A
#
# COMPACT_ATOMS: atom_id res chain seq x y z
N MET A 1 12.80 -14.20 -18.85
CA MET A 1 11.95 -13.96 -17.67
C MET A 1 12.73 -13.05 -16.73
N PHE A 2 12.13 -11.98 -16.23
CA PHE A 2 12.78 -11.08 -15.28
C PHE A 2 12.87 -11.73 -13.89
N LYS A 3 14.02 -11.62 -13.21
CA LYS A 3 14.25 -12.07 -11.85
C LYS A 3 14.79 -10.90 -11.02
N ALA A 4 13.91 -10.25 -10.26
CA ALA A 4 14.25 -9.02 -9.55
C ALA A 4 15.43 -9.16 -8.56
N THR A 5 15.60 -10.35 -7.98
CA THR A 5 16.57 -10.61 -6.90
C THR A 5 17.66 -11.62 -7.29
N GLU A 6 17.95 -11.79 -8.58
CA GLU A 6 18.98 -12.73 -9.03
C GLU A 6 20.36 -12.38 -8.45
N GLY A 7 21.01 -13.34 -7.79
CA GLY A 7 22.32 -13.14 -7.14
C GLY A 7 22.26 -12.56 -5.72
N MET A 8 21.07 -12.20 -5.21
CA MET A 8 20.92 -11.74 -3.82
C MET A 8 20.84 -12.92 -2.85
N VAL A 9 21.48 -12.79 -1.68
CA VAL A 9 21.38 -13.77 -0.59
C VAL A 9 20.46 -13.21 0.48
N LEU A 10 19.38 -13.93 0.79
CA LEU A 10 18.35 -13.55 1.77
C LEU A 10 17.69 -12.18 1.48
N PRO A 11 17.04 -11.99 0.31
CA PRO A 11 16.33 -10.75 0.03
C PRO A 11 15.19 -10.54 1.05
N THR A 12 15.00 -9.28 1.40
CA THR A 12 14.08 -8.81 2.44
C THR A 12 12.89 -8.10 1.84
N THR A 13 11.74 -8.27 2.50
CA THR A 13 10.47 -7.63 2.13
C THR A 13 9.54 -7.64 3.33
N MET A 14 8.37 -7.05 3.16
CA MET A 14 7.25 -7.13 4.09
C MET A 14 6.07 -7.86 3.46
N THR A 15 5.18 -8.41 4.28
CA THR A 15 4.05 -9.22 3.81
C THR A 15 3.01 -8.42 3.02
N GLY A 16 2.89 -7.10 3.27
CA GLY A 16 1.91 -6.24 2.62
C GLY A 16 1.59 -5.01 3.47
N SER A 17 0.51 -5.07 4.24
CA SER A 17 -0.02 -3.93 5.02
C SER A 17 1.03 -3.14 5.80
N TYR A 18 1.00 -1.82 5.66
CA TYR A 18 1.81 -0.86 6.41
C TYR A 18 0.90 0.09 7.21
N PRO A 19 1.32 0.60 8.39
CA PRO A 19 0.55 1.59 9.12
C PRO A 19 0.22 2.82 8.26
N LYS A 20 -1.09 3.08 8.08
CA LYS A 20 -1.56 4.23 7.31
C LYS A 20 -1.30 5.53 8.10
N PRO A 21 -0.79 6.60 7.48
CA PRO A 21 -0.62 7.88 8.15
C PRO A 21 -1.94 8.41 8.71
N ASN A 22 -1.93 8.99 9.92
CA ASN A 22 -3.15 9.47 10.60
C ASN A 22 -3.92 10.55 9.82
N TRP A 23 -3.27 11.25 8.89
CA TRP A 23 -3.89 12.26 8.04
C TRP A 23 -4.60 11.68 6.81
N TYR A 24 -4.37 10.40 6.47
CA TYR A 24 -5.08 9.72 5.39
C TYR A 24 -6.43 9.21 5.92
N THR A 25 -7.45 10.05 5.79
CA THR A 25 -8.82 9.83 6.26
C THR A 25 -9.79 9.41 5.15
N GLU A 26 -9.40 9.53 3.89
CA GLU A 26 -10.23 9.10 2.76
C GLU A 26 -10.26 7.58 2.58
N GLY A 27 -11.28 7.10 1.87
CA GLY A 27 -11.50 5.68 1.64
C GLY A 27 -12.25 5.37 0.35
N LEU A 28 -12.23 4.10 -0.03
CA LEU A 28 -13.00 3.55 -1.13
C LEU A 28 -14.49 3.70 -0.89
N ARG A 29 -14.97 3.53 0.35
CA ARG A 29 -16.40 3.62 0.71
C ARG A 29 -17.26 2.72 -0.19
N GLY A 30 -16.76 1.51 -0.47
CA GLY A 30 -17.40 0.53 -1.35
C GLY A 30 -17.26 0.80 -2.87
N ARG A 31 -16.61 1.89 -3.27
CA ARG A 31 -16.34 2.18 -4.68
C ARG A 31 -15.15 1.35 -5.18
N ALA A 32 -15.14 1.02 -6.47
CA ALA A 32 -13.96 0.44 -7.10
C ALA A 32 -12.77 1.41 -7.04
N PHE A 33 -11.55 0.89 -6.84
CA PHE A 33 -10.34 1.71 -6.71
C PHE A 33 -10.14 2.67 -7.89
N LYS A 34 -10.36 2.20 -9.12
CA LYS A 34 -10.29 3.05 -10.33
C LYS A 34 -11.26 4.24 -10.28
N THR A 35 -12.46 4.03 -9.74
CA THR A 35 -13.46 5.09 -9.57
C THR A 35 -13.03 6.06 -8.46
N ALA A 36 -12.50 5.56 -7.35
CA ALA A 36 -11.99 6.38 -6.26
C ALA A 36 -10.81 7.28 -6.69
N LEU A 37 -9.96 6.83 -7.61
CA LEU A 37 -8.88 7.65 -8.17
C LEU A 37 -9.35 8.87 -8.98
N GLY A 38 -10.64 8.97 -9.30
CA GLY A 38 -11.25 10.16 -9.88
C GLY A 38 -11.63 11.23 -8.84
N ASP A 39 -11.67 10.88 -7.56
CA ASP A 39 -11.84 11.81 -6.44
C ASP A 39 -10.48 12.41 -6.08
N THR A 40 -10.37 13.74 -6.15
CA THR A 40 -9.09 14.44 -5.98
C THR A 40 -8.50 14.22 -4.59
N LEU A 41 -9.31 14.26 -3.53
CA LEU A 41 -8.82 14.12 -2.16
C LEU A 41 -8.37 12.69 -1.87
N PHE A 42 -9.16 11.70 -2.30
CA PHE A 42 -8.74 10.30 -2.17
C PHE A 42 -7.44 10.05 -2.94
N ARG A 43 -7.35 10.54 -4.18
CA ARG A 43 -6.17 10.34 -5.04
C ARG A 43 -4.91 10.95 -4.42
N GLU A 44 -5.00 12.19 -3.94
CA GLU A 44 -3.88 12.89 -3.31
C GLU A 44 -3.41 12.13 -2.07
N GLN A 45 -4.32 11.86 -1.12
CA GLN A 45 -3.96 11.14 0.11
C GLN A 45 -3.41 9.74 -0.17
N TYR A 46 -3.96 9.01 -1.13
CA TYR A 46 -3.46 7.69 -1.53
C TYR A 46 -2.02 7.76 -2.06
N LEU A 47 -1.74 8.68 -2.99
CA LEU A 47 -0.41 8.81 -3.59
C LEU A 47 0.63 9.25 -2.57
N ASP A 48 0.28 10.21 -1.70
CA ASP A 48 1.17 10.70 -0.65
C ASP A 48 1.46 9.61 0.39
N ALA A 49 0.45 8.80 0.73
CA ALA A 49 0.63 7.71 1.68
C ALA A 49 1.54 6.62 1.10
N VAL A 50 1.33 6.23 -0.16
CA VAL A 50 2.20 5.27 -0.85
C VAL A 50 3.63 5.80 -0.95
N ALA A 51 3.82 7.09 -1.26
CA ALA A 51 5.15 7.69 -1.32
C ALA A 51 5.88 7.63 0.02
N THR A 52 5.17 7.90 1.12
CA THR A 52 5.70 7.79 2.49
C THR A 52 6.09 6.35 2.81
N VAL A 53 5.20 5.39 2.51
CA VAL A 53 5.41 3.96 2.75
C VAL A 53 6.61 3.40 1.97
N ILE A 54 6.77 3.81 0.72
CA ILE A 54 7.92 3.42 -0.10
C ILE A 54 9.20 4.03 0.47
N THR A 55 9.18 5.32 0.81
CA THR A 55 10.34 6.02 1.38
C THR A 55 10.80 5.37 2.68
N ASP A 56 9.87 5.02 3.57
CA ASP A 56 10.18 4.32 4.83
C ASP A 56 10.85 2.96 4.59
N GLN A 57 10.31 2.17 3.65
CA GLN A 57 10.88 0.85 3.33
C GLN A 57 12.25 0.96 2.63
N GLU A 58 12.44 1.95 1.75
CA GLU A 58 13.75 2.25 1.14
C GLU A 58 14.78 2.66 2.19
N MET A 59 14.41 3.55 3.13
CA MET A 59 15.26 3.93 4.25
C MET A 59 15.58 2.76 5.19
N ALA A 60 14.64 1.82 5.35
CA ALA A 60 14.85 0.59 6.11
C ALA A 60 15.75 -0.43 5.38
N GLY A 61 16.02 -0.23 4.08
CA GLY A 61 16.86 -1.11 3.28
C GLY A 61 16.17 -2.39 2.81
N LEU A 62 14.85 -2.37 2.60
CA LEU A 62 14.14 -3.52 2.03
C LEU A 62 14.46 -3.69 0.54
N ASP A 63 14.62 -4.94 0.10
CA ASP A 63 14.96 -5.27 -1.29
C ASP A 63 13.73 -5.27 -2.22
N ILE A 64 12.58 -5.69 -1.69
CA ILE A 64 11.31 -5.70 -2.41
C ILE A 64 10.29 -4.88 -1.63
N LEU A 65 9.87 -3.78 -2.24
CA LEU A 65 8.97 -2.78 -1.67
C LEU A 65 7.50 -3.12 -1.98
N THR A 66 6.59 -2.69 -1.10
CA THR A 66 5.15 -2.82 -1.28
C THR A 66 4.44 -1.47 -1.13
N ASP A 67 3.22 -1.32 -1.65
CA ASP A 67 2.39 -0.12 -1.48
C ASP A 67 1.73 -0.02 -0.10
N GLY A 68 2.03 -0.97 0.80
CA GLY A 68 1.50 -1.01 2.15
C GLY A 68 0.01 -1.30 2.25
N ASP A 69 -0.62 -1.85 1.19
CA ASP A 69 -2.08 -2.02 1.12
C ASP A 69 -2.85 -0.69 1.31
N SER A 70 -2.21 0.45 0.99
CA SER A 70 -2.71 1.79 1.33
C SER A 70 -4.08 2.14 0.73
N ARG A 71 -4.47 1.46 -0.35
CA ARG A 71 -5.77 1.65 -1.01
C ARG A 71 -6.97 1.13 -0.21
N PHE A 72 -6.76 0.22 0.73
CA PHE A 72 -7.87 -0.38 1.48
C PHE A 72 -8.35 0.53 2.60
N ASP A 73 -9.63 0.43 2.92
CA ASP A 73 -10.23 1.18 4.03
C ASP A 73 -9.71 0.67 5.37
N LEU A 74 -9.60 1.58 6.34
CA LEU A 74 -9.22 1.24 7.70
C LEU A 74 -10.33 0.42 8.34
N GLU A 75 -10.07 -0.88 8.51
CA GLU A 75 -10.98 -1.79 9.18
C GLU A 75 -10.39 -2.31 10.48
N VAL A 76 -11.18 -2.20 11.55
CA VAL A 76 -10.82 -2.75 12.85
C VAL A 76 -10.67 -4.27 12.73
N GLY A 77 -9.50 -4.78 13.12
CA GLY A 77 -9.21 -6.22 13.14
C GLY A 77 -8.52 -6.78 11.89
N GLY A 78 -7.89 -5.95 11.06
CA GLY A 78 -7.05 -6.42 9.95
C GLY A 78 -7.84 -7.02 8.79
N LYS A 79 -9.09 -6.58 8.61
CA LYS A 79 -10.02 -7.15 7.65
C LYS A 79 -9.93 -6.58 6.23
N SER A 80 -8.96 -5.69 5.96
CA SER A 80 -8.71 -5.17 4.60
C SER A 80 -8.52 -6.29 3.57
N TRP A 81 -7.96 -7.44 3.99
CA TRP A 81 -7.77 -8.64 3.15
C TRP A 81 -9.07 -9.44 2.87
N PHE A 82 -10.22 -9.17 3.51
CA PHE A 82 -11.48 -9.87 3.16
C PHE A 82 -12.14 -9.30 1.90
N PHE A 83 -11.73 -8.11 1.46
CA PHE A 83 -12.28 -7.43 0.31
C PHE A 83 -11.42 -7.55 -0.94
N TYR A 84 -10.60 -8.61 -1.06
CA TYR A 84 -10.16 -9.03 -2.39
C TYR A 84 -11.42 -9.33 -3.21
N VAL A 85 -11.74 -8.40 -4.10
CA VAL A 85 -12.80 -8.60 -5.08
C VAL A 85 -12.43 -9.85 -5.87
N LEU A 86 -13.23 -10.90 -5.74
CA LEU A 86 -13.23 -12.03 -6.67
C LEU A 86 -13.61 -11.54 -8.07
#